data_AF-A0AAN0JK93-F1
#
_entry.id   AF-A0AAN0JK93-F1
#
_cell.length_a   1.000
_cell.length_b   1.000
_cell.length_c   1.000
_cell.angle_alpha   90.00
_cell.angle_beta   90.00
_cell.angle_gamma   90.00
#
_symmetry.space_group_name_H-M   'P 1'
#
loop_
_entity.id
_entity.type
_entity.pdbx_description
1 polymer ?
#
loop_
_entity_poly.entity_id
_entity_poly.type
_entity_poly.pdbx_seq_one_letter_code
_entity_poly.pdbx_strand_id
1 'polypeptide(L)'
;MPGGSVLHTLEYPATNIAFSPLGTFLLLWEPYAVARGETGKPNLHVWSMRDKEIIIEYYQKRLDNWLIQWSKDESVCARNVTNEVHFFEGCPGKSPGHRLVIDQLSSFSLSPSLPLHVSVHVKGSKGAPSVVRIYKYPVFTGSGSVIANKSFYKADTVQMKWDHEGKGVLVLTTTDVDKSGESYYGEQHLYYLTVKGDGSMVPLDKKGPVYSVEWSPTATEFCVIYGFMPSKAALFNSKCDLIFDFGITHRNTALYNKYGSLIFLAGFGNLRGNMEFWNNEKRTLIGKGQASDSTQCEWSHDGVHILTATTAPRLRVGNGFKVWKYNGDLIFEIGTKDREELWECSWLPANELIPPVIKEPSAAASKQLIDKPVAAYVPPSLRGKQPSRPVKKDIISEDTTKAEPLSKSAAKNKKKREAQKHKKDDKTTEQLEAIATASYITGRSQESSSTLNDNEKRIKALRKKLRQIDLLKEQVKEGKTLEANQLEKLKTESSIIEEIKELELK
;
A
#
# COMPACT_ATOMS: atom_id res chain seq x y z
N MET A 1 -32.40 -11.93 3.35
CA MET A 1 -31.81 -12.15 2.01
C MET A 1 -32.96 -12.54 1.10
N PRO A 2 -33.22 -11.82 -0.02
CA PRO A 2 -34.13 -12.35 -1.03
C PRO A 2 -33.66 -13.77 -1.38
N GLY A 3 -34.59 -14.72 -1.39
CA GLY A 3 -34.28 -16.14 -1.53
C GLY A 3 -33.58 -16.42 -2.84
N GLY A 4 -32.25 -16.47 -2.83
CA GLY A 4 -31.47 -16.88 -3.98
C GLY A 4 -31.86 -18.29 -4.37
N SER A 5 -32.25 -18.49 -5.63
CA SER A 5 -32.47 -19.82 -6.19
C SER A 5 -31.17 -20.33 -6.80
N VAL A 6 -30.81 -21.59 -6.52
CA VAL A 6 -29.67 -22.23 -7.18
C VAL A 6 -29.98 -22.38 -8.67
N LEU A 7 -29.22 -21.68 -9.52
CA LEU A 7 -29.35 -21.77 -10.98
C LEU A 7 -28.48 -22.89 -11.56
N HIS A 8 -27.31 -23.11 -10.97
CA HIS A 8 -26.34 -24.12 -11.39
C HIS A 8 -25.38 -24.46 -10.25
N THR A 9 -24.92 -25.71 -10.20
CA THR A 9 -23.95 -26.20 -9.22
C THR A 9 -22.71 -26.68 -9.96
N LEU A 10 -21.57 -26.08 -9.64
CA LEU A 10 -20.25 -26.47 -10.17
C LEU A 10 -19.47 -27.19 -9.07
N GLU A 11 -19.19 -28.47 -9.27
CA GLU A 11 -18.33 -29.25 -8.39
C GLU A 11 -16.88 -29.15 -8.88
N TYR A 12 -16.21 -28.05 -8.53
CA TYR A 12 -14.82 -27.82 -8.91
C TYR A 12 -13.97 -27.32 -7.71
N PRO A 13 -12.77 -27.89 -7.47
CA PRO A 13 -11.87 -27.38 -6.46
C PRO A 13 -11.21 -26.07 -6.94
N ALA A 14 -11.71 -24.92 -6.51
CA ALA A 14 -11.13 -23.62 -6.83
C ALA A 14 -10.66 -22.90 -5.56
N THR A 15 -9.42 -22.40 -5.57
CA THR A 15 -8.93 -21.50 -4.51
C THR A 15 -9.17 -20.03 -4.84
N ASN A 16 -9.24 -19.71 -6.14
CA ASN A 16 -9.48 -18.36 -6.62
C ASN A 16 -10.54 -18.38 -7.71
N ILE A 17 -11.44 -17.39 -7.64
CA ILE A 17 -12.60 -17.26 -8.51
C ILE A 17 -12.66 -15.81 -8.98
N ALA A 18 -12.92 -15.58 -10.25
CA ALA A 18 -13.13 -14.26 -10.80
C ALA A 18 -14.13 -14.29 -11.94
N PHE A 19 -14.93 -13.24 -12.07
CA PHE A 19 -15.79 -13.02 -13.23
C PHE A 19 -15.09 -12.12 -14.24
N SER A 20 -15.39 -12.36 -15.51
CA SER A 20 -15.20 -11.37 -16.58
C SER A 20 -16.11 -10.14 -16.36
N PRO A 21 -15.81 -8.98 -16.96
CA PRO A 21 -16.47 -7.70 -16.65
C PRO A 21 -18.00 -7.69 -16.76
N LEU A 22 -18.60 -8.43 -17.71
CA LEU A 22 -20.04 -8.58 -17.89
C LEU A 22 -20.59 -9.86 -17.24
N GLY A 23 -19.73 -10.65 -16.60
CA GLY A 23 -20.09 -11.92 -16.00
C GLY A 23 -20.44 -13.01 -17.01
N THR A 24 -19.98 -12.90 -18.27
CA THR A 24 -20.22 -13.94 -19.29
C THR A 24 -19.36 -15.19 -19.01
N PHE A 25 -18.16 -14.98 -18.51
CA PHE A 25 -17.18 -16.01 -18.18
C PHE A 25 -16.83 -16.00 -16.69
N LEU A 26 -16.65 -17.19 -16.14
CA LEU A 26 -16.15 -17.45 -14.79
C LEU A 26 -14.80 -18.14 -14.88
N LEU A 27 -13.79 -17.58 -14.21
CA LEU A 27 -12.47 -18.17 -14.12
C LEU A 27 -12.32 -18.88 -12.78
N LEU A 28 -11.85 -20.11 -12.85
CA LEU A 28 -11.56 -20.95 -11.70
C LEU A 28 -10.07 -21.31 -11.74
N TRP A 29 -9.35 -21.00 -10.66
CA TRP A 29 -7.94 -21.34 -10.55
C TRP A 29 -7.67 -22.13 -9.28
N GLU A 30 -6.76 -23.08 -9.41
CA GLU A 30 -6.22 -23.87 -8.31
C GLU A 30 -4.68 -23.93 -8.35
N PRO A 31 -4.01 -24.16 -7.22
CA PRO A 31 -2.57 -24.30 -7.18
C PRO A 31 -2.10 -25.46 -8.05
N TYR A 32 -1.22 -25.17 -9.01
CA TYR A 32 -0.65 -26.20 -9.88
C TYR A 32 0.21 -27.18 -9.06
N ALA A 33 -0.31 -28.38 -8.84
CA ALA A 33 0.40 -29.47 -8.17
C ALA A 33 0.59 -30.65 -9.14
N VAL A 34 1.78 -31.26 -9.09
CA VAL A 34 2.08 -32.47 -9.88
C VAL A 34 2.63 -33.52 -8.92
N ALA A 35 1.94 -34.66 -8.81
CA ALA A 35 2.48 -35.81 -8.08
C ALA A 35 3.70 -36.39 -8.81
N ARG A 36 4.68 -36.92 -8.08
CA ARG A 36 5.89 -37.49 -8.71
C ARG A 36 5.50 -38.60 -9.68
N GLY A 37 5.86 -38.45 -10.95
CA GLY A 37 5.63 -39.45 -12.00
C GLY A 37 4.34 -39.26 -12.81
N GLU A 38 3.49 -38.29 -12.46
CA GLU A 38 2.26 -37.99 -13.19
C GLU A 38 2.42 -36.78 -14.13
N THR A 39 1.63 -36.76 -15.20
CA THR A 39 1.46 -35.55 -16.02
C THR A 39 0.55 -34.58 -15.28
N GLY A 40 0.96 -33.32 -15.17
CA GLY A 40 0.14 -32.29 -14.52
C GLY A 40 -1.18 -32.09 -15.25
N LYS A 41 -2.22 -31.73 -14.49
CA LYS A 41 -3.53 -31.35 -15.03
C LYS A 41 -3.59 -29.83 -15.27
N PRO A 42 -4.41 -29.35 -16.22
CA PRO A 42 -4.77 -27.95 -16.29
C PRO A 42 -5.34 -27.50 -14.94
N ASN A 43 -5.06 -26.25 -14.56
CA ASN A 43 -5.41 -25.70 -13.25
C ASN A 43 -6.04 -24.30 -13.33
N LEU A 44 -6.29 -23.83 -14.55
CA LEU A 44 -7.05 -22.62 -14.86
C LEU A 44 -8.14 -23.00 -15.84
N HIS A 45 -9.40 -22.83 -15.43
CA HIS A 45 -10.57 -23.21 -16.19
C HIS A 45 -11.39 -21.96 -16.46
N VAL A 46 -11.82 -21.80 -17.71
CA VAL A 46 -12.72 -20.73 -18.13
C VAL A 46 -14.07 -21.35 -18.44
N TRP A 47 -15.08 -20.98 -17.66
CA TRP A 47 -16.44 -21.49 -17.76
C TRP A 47 -17.36 -20.46 -18.41
N SER A 48 -18.20 -20.90 -19.36
CA SER A 48 -19.26 -20.08 -19.95
C SER A 48 -20.46 -20.04 -19.02
N MET A 49 -20.83 -18.87 -18.51
CA MET A 49 -22.08 -18.72 -17.74
C MET A 49 -23.33 -18.90 -18.62
N ARG A 50 -23.18 -18.68 -19.94
CA ARG A 50 -24.25 -18.85 -20.93
C ARG A 50 -24.46 -20.32 -21.29
N ASP A 51 -23.38 -20.98 -21.71
CA ASP A 51 -23.43 -22.34 -22.26
C ASP A 51 -23.37 -23.41 -21.16
N LYS A 52 -23.00 -22.99 -19.94
CA LYS A 52 -22.88 -23.80 -18.74
C LYS A 52 -21.83 -24.91 -18.82
N GLU A 53 -20.77 -24.67 -19.59
CA GLU A 53 -19.67 -25.62 -19.80
C GLU A 53 -18.29 -24.95 -19.73
N ILE A 54 -17.27 -25.77 -19.51
CA ILE A 54 -15.88 -25.33 -19.56
C ILE A 54 -15.50 -25.14 -21.02
N ILE A 55 -15.14 -23.91 -21.39
CA ILE A 55 -14.76 -23.57 -22.77
C ILE A 55 -13.30 -23.94 -23.04
N ILE A 56 -12.44 -23.64 -22.08
CA ILE A 56 -10.99 -23.86 -22.23
C ILE A 56 -10.31 -24.04 -20.89
N GLU A 57 -9.25 -24.83 -20.92
CA GLU A 57 -8.41 -25.15 -19.78
C GLU A 57 -6.95 -24.83 -20.11
N TYR A 58 -6.25 -24.26 -19.13
CA TYR A 58 -4.86 -23.87 -19.26
C TYR A 58 -4.00 -24.35 -18.10
N TYR A 59 -2.70 -24.45 -18.38
CA TYR A 59 -1.65 -24.66 -17.39
C TYR A 59 -1.13 -23.31 -16.91
N GLN A 60 -1.35 -22.98 -15.64
CA GLN A 60 -0.93 -21.71 -15.04
C GLN A 60 -0.21 -21.95 -13.70
N LYS A 61 1.12 -22.10 -13.78
CA LYS A 61 1.97 -22.48 -12.63
C LYS A 61 2.07 -21.40 -11.55
N ARG A 62 2.01 -20.13 -11.94
CA ARG A 62 2.15 -18.99 -11.02
C ARG A 62 0.79 -18.37 -10.77
N LEU A 63 0.51 -18.06 -9.51
CA LEU A 63 -0.66 -17.25 -9.15
C LEU A 63 -0.53 -15.83 -9.73
N ASP A 64 0.68 -15.27 -9.79
CA ASP A 64 0.86 -13.96 -10.42
C ASP A 64 0.42 -13.95 -11.88
N ASN A 65 -0.39 -12.95 -12.25
CA ASN A 65 -0.98 -12.80 -13.58
C ASN A 65 -1.80 -14.00 -14.06
N TRP A 66 -2.38 -14.80 -13.15
CA TRP A 66 -3.27 -15.91 -13.51
C TRP A 66 -4.55 -15.45 -14.21
N LEU A 67 -5.02 -14.25 -13.86
CA LEU A 67 -6.26 -13.67 -14.33
C LEU A 67 -6.14 -13.28 -15.81
N ILE A 68 -7.02 -13.83 -16.64
CA ILE A 68 -7.22 -13.33 -18.01
C ILE A 68 -7.88 -11.94 -17.89
N GLN A 69 -7.42 -10.98 -18.68
CA GLN A 69 -7.94 -9.61 -18.65
C GLN A 69 -8.82 -9.37 -19.87
N TRP A 70 -10.00 -8.81 -19.68
CA TRP A 70 -10.93 -8.46 -20.75
C TRP A 70 -11.03 -6.95 -20.92
N SER A 71 -11.37 -6.51 -22.12
CA SER A 71 -11.95 -5.20 -22.34
C SER A 71 -13.30 -5.08 -21.62
N LYS A 72 -13.76 -3.86 -21.34
CA LYS A 72 -15.02 -3.62 -20.62
C LYS A 72 -16.25 -4.23 -21.31
N ASP A 73 -16.22 -4.32 -22.63
CA ASP A 73 -17.26 -4.89 -23.49
C ASP A 73 -17.05 -6.39 -23.78
N GLU A 74 -16.02 -7.01 -23.19
CA GLU A 74 -15.60 -8.39 -23.43
C GLU A 74 -15.29 -8.74 -24.90
N SER A 75 -15.11 -7.73 -25.77
CA SER A 75 -14.80 -7.95 -27.19
C SER A 75 -13.39 -8.50 -27.43
N VAL A 76 -12.45 -8.26 -26.50
CA VAL A 76 -11.08 -8.77 -26.56
C VAL A 76 -10.67 -9.23 -25.17
N CYS A 77 -9.99 -10.37 -25.10
CA CYS A 77 -9.35 -10.83 -23.88
C CYS A 77 -7.87 -11.16 -24.11
N ALA A 78 -7.07 -11.00 -23.06
CA ALA A 78 -5.64 -11.21 -23.07
C ALA A 78 -5.21 -12.07 -21.89
N ARG A 79 -4.31 -13.02 -22.11
CA ARG A 79 -3.71 -13.83 -21.04
C ARG A 79 -2.18 -13.71 -21.04
N ASN A 80 -1.61 -13.85 -19.86
CA ASN A 80 -0.17 -13.94 -19.70
C ASN A 80 0.33 -15.34 -20.03
N VAL A 81 1.40 -15.43 -20.82
CA VAL A 81 2.15 -16.65 -21.06
C VAL A 81 3.64 -16.32 -20.90
N THR A 82 4.47 -17.30 -20.60
CA THR A 82 5.92 -17.09 -20.50
C THR A 82 6.46 -16.40 -21.76
N ASN A 83 6.98 -15.18 -21.60
CA ASN A 83 7.50 -14.32 -22.67
C ASN A 83 6.50 -13.92 -23.78
N GLU A 84 5.20 -14.13 -23.59
CA GLU A 84 4.18 -13.78 -24.60
C GLU A 84 2.89 -13.29 -23.93
N VAL A 85 2.21 -12.35 -24.59
CA VAL A 85 0.81 -12.04 -24.29
C VAL A 85 -0.04 -12.54 -25.44
N HIS A 86 -1.01 -13.40 -25.12
CA HIS A 86 -1.94 -14.02 -26.08
C HIS A 86 -3.25 -13.26 -26.05
N PHE A 87 -3.72 -12.80 -27.20
CA PHE A 87 -4.98 -12.07 -27.36
C PHE A 87 -5.99 -12.90 -28.15
N PHE A 88 -7.25 -12.82 -27.73
CA PHE A 88 -8.38 -13.50 -28.36
C PHE A 88 -9.53 -12.52 -28.57
N GLU A 89 -10.28 -12.71 -29.64
CA GLU A 89 -11.50 -11.96 -29.92
C GLU A 89 -12.68 -12.63 -29.23
N GLY A 90 -13.31 -11.92 -28.30
CA GLY A 90 -14.45 -12.36 -27.51
C GLY A 90 -14.11 -13.39 -26.44
N CYS A 91 -13.75 -14.60 -26.88
CA CYS A 91 -13.61 -15.77 -26.01
C CYS A 91 -12.18 -16.31 -25.99
N PRO A 92 -11.63 -16.66 -24.81
CA PRO A 92 -10.38 -17.41 -24.73
C PRO A 92 -10.47 -18.75 -25.48
N GLY A 93 -9.38 -19.17 -26.11
CA GLY A 93 -9.33 -20.43 -26.85
C GLY A 93 -7.93 -21.02 -26.99
N LYS A 94 -7.79 -22.13 -27.73
CA LYS A 94 -6.50 -22.82 -27.88
C LYS A 94 -5.46 -22.01 -28.66
N SER A 95 -5.90 -21.26 -29.67
CA SER A 95 -5.03 -20.50 -30.56
C SER A 95 -5.36 -19.00 -30.45
N PRO A 96 -4.38 -18.15 -30.11
CA PRO A 96 -4.62 -16.71 -30.04
C PRO A 96 -4.70 -16.10 -31.44
N GLY A 97 -5.59 -15.11 -31.60
CA GLY A 97 -5.71 -14.33 -32.84
C GLY A 97 -4.51 -13.39 -33.04
N HIS A 98 -4.01 -12.80 -31.95
CA HIS A 98 -2.79 -12.00 -31.95
C HIS A 98 -1.84 -12.39 -30.81
N ARG A 99 -0.54 -12.21 -31.03
CA ARG A 99 0.51 -12.47 -30.04
C ARG A 99 1.45 -11.28 -29.95
N LEU A 100 1.78 -10.91 -28.73
CA LEU A 100 2.84 -9.95 -28.42
C LEU A 100 3.99 -10.72 -27.76
N VAL A 101 5.08 -10.94 -28.49
CA VAL A 101 6.25 -11.67 -28.01
C VAL A 101 7.23 -10.69 -27.38
N ILE A 102 7.56 -10.92 -26.10
CA ILE A 102 8.41 -10.05 -25.30
C ILE A 102 9.30 -10.90 -24.41
N ASP A 103 10.62 -10.82 -24.64
CA ASP A 103 11.59 -11.48 -23.78
C ASP A 103 11.55 -10.89 -22.35
N GLN A 104 11.70 -11.76 -21.35
CA GLN A 104 11.64 -11.43 -19.93
C GLN A 104 10.35 -10.71 -19.48
N LEU A 105 9.22 -11.08 -20.09
CA LEU A 105 7.91 -10.58 -19.67
C LEU A 105 7.62 -10.99 -18.22
N SER A 106 7.40 -9.99 -17.37
CA SER A 106 7.09 -10.18 -15.94
C SER A 106 5.59 -10.10 -15.66
N SER A 107 4.93 -9.07 -16.19
CA SER A 107 3.48 -8.87 -16.06
C SER A 107 2.95 -8.00 -17.20
N PHE A 108 1.63 -7.99 -17.38
CA PHE A 108 0.96 -7.12 -18.35
C PHE A 108 -0.35 -6.57 -17.75
N SER A 109 -0.82 -5.47 -18.33
CA SER A 109 -2.11 -4.87 -18.00
C SER A 109 -2.78 -4.31 -19.25
N LEU A 110 -4.01 -4.73 -19.49
CA LEU A 110 -4.86 -4.29 -20.60
C LEU A 110 -5.65 -3.05 -20.17
N SER A 111 -5.75 -2.05 -21.06
CA SER A 111 -6.59 -0.88 -20.82
C SER A 111 -8.08 -1.27 -20.81
N PRO A 112 -8.92 -0.63 -20.00
CA PRO A 112 -10.32 -1.03 -19.86
C PRO A 112 -11.18 -0.67 -21.08
N SER A 113 -10.82 0.41 -21.79
CA SER A 113 -11.63 1.02 -22.86
C SER A 113 -10.94 1.00 -24.22
N LEU A 114 -11.74 1.06 -25.29
CA LEU A 114 -11.28 1.15 -26.67
C LEU A 114 -10.83 2.59 -27.02
N PRO A 115 -9.82 2.78 -27.90
CA PRO A 115 -8.96 1.75 -28.47
C PRO A 115 -8.09 1.08 -27.40
N LEU A 116 -7.93 -0.24 -27.51
CA LEU A 116 -7.22 -1.03 -26.51
C LEU A 116 -5.71 -0.81 -26.59
N HIS A 117 -5.13 -0.58 -25.43
CA HIS A 117 -3.70 -0.50 -25.23
C HIS A 117 -3.28 -1.57 -24.22
N VAL A 118 -2.05 -2.07 -24.38
CA VAL A 118 -1.46 -3.03 -23.46
C VAL A 118 -0.16 -2.46 -22.91
N SER A 119 -0.08 -2.43 -21.59
CA SER A 119 1.12 -2.07 -20.85
C SER A 119 1.79 -3.36 -20.42
N VAL A 120 3.09 -3.48 -20.66
CA VAL A 120 3.88 -4.67 -20.36
C VAL A 120 5.10 -4.29 -19.54
N HIS A 121 5.38 -5.07 -18.51
CA HIS A 121 6.58 -4.94 -17.69
C HIS A 121 7.60 -6.00 -18.11
N VAL A 122 8.76 -5.53 -18.57
CA VAL A 122 9.92 -6.32 -18.90
C VAL A 122 10.92 -6.24 -17.76
N LYS A 123 11.26 -7.39 -17.17
CA LYS A 123 12.20 -7.43 -16.05
C LYS A 123 13.62 -7.23 -16.57
N GLY A 124 14.36 -6.31 -15.95
CA GLY A 124 15.77 -6.11 -16.22
C GLY A 124 16.59 -7.35 -15.87
N SER A 125 17.58 -7.70 -16.69
CA SER A 125 18.49 -8.82 -16.44
C SER A 125 19.94 -8.38 -16.57
N LYS A 126 20.85 -9.00 -15.79
CA LYS A 126 22.32 -8.79 -15.88
C LYS A 126 22.78 -7.32 -15.90
N GLY A 127 22.11 -6.45 -15.14
CA GLY A 127 22.41 -5.01 -15.06
C GLY A 127 21.64 -4.12 -16.02
N ALA A 128 20.85 -4.69 -16.95
CA ALA A 128 19.90 -3.93 -17.75
C ALA A 128 18.73 -3.41 -16.87
N PRO A 129 18.18 -2.22 -17.17
CA PRO A 129 17.04 -1.67 -16.44
C PRO A 129 15.77 -2.49 -16.70
N SER A 130 14.85 -2.48 -15.73
CA SER A 130 13.48 -2.92 -15.96
C SER A 130 12.74 -1.84 -16.76
N VAL A 131 11.77 -2.25 -17.57
CA VAL A 131 11.12 -1.36 -18.52
C VAL A 131 9.62 -1.61 -18.55
N VAL A 132 8.84 -0.54 -18.60
CA VAL A 132 7.41 -0.60 -18.97
C VAL A 132 7.22 -0.01 -20.35
N ARG A 133 6.50 -0.74 -21.21
CA ARG A 133 6.16 -0.34 -22.57
C ARG A 133 4.66 -0.35 -22.78
N ILE A 134 4.17 0.57 -23.60
CA ILE A 134 2.78 0.61 -24.05
C ILE A 134 2.74 0.25 -25.54
N TYR A 135 1.84 -0.65 -25.91
CA TYR A 135 1.51 -1.02 -27.28
C TYR A 135 0.02 -0.77 -27.54
N LYS A 136 -0.34 -0.58 -28.81
CA LYS A 136 -1.74 -0.52 -29.23
C LYS A 136 -2.16 -1.88 -29.79
N TYR A 137 -3.22 -2.46 -29.27
CA TYR A 137 -3.80 -3.67 -29.87
C TYR A 137 -4.54 -3.31 -31.17
N PRO A 138 -4.45 -4.12 -32.25
CA PRO A 138 -3.63 -5.34 -32.42
C PRO A 138 -2.25 -5.08 -33.06
N VAL A 139 -1.80 -3.82 -33.14
CA VAL A 139 -0.59 -3.41 -33.88
C VAL A 139 0.66 -3.56 -33.01
N PHE A 140 1.32 -4.72 -33.11
CA PHE A 140 2.49 -5.05 -32.28
C PHE A 140 3.83 -4.99 -33.02
N THR A 141 3.82 -4.98 -34.35
CA THR A 141 5.02 -5.00 -35.19
C THR A 141 5.17 -3.71 -36.00
N GLY A 142 6.41 -3.38 -36.36
CA GLY A 142 6.74 -2.21 -37.17
C GLY A 142 7.30 -1.02 -36.37
N SER A 143 7.83 -0.05 -37.12
CA SER A 143 8.38 1.20 -36.59
C SER A 143 7.26 2.00 -35.91
N GLY A 144 7.34 2.16 -34.58
CA GLY A 144 6.33 2.88 -33.80
C GLY A 144 5.24 2.01 -33.16
N SER A 145 5.39 0.67 -33.15
CA SER A 145 4.46 -0.21 -32.40
C SER A 145 4.53 0.00 -30.88
N VAL A 146 5.69 0.41 -30.38
CA VAL A 146 5.87 0.88 -29.00
C VAL A 146 5.49 2.36 -28.95
N ILE A 147 4.39 2.67 -28.28
CA ILE A 147 3.89 4.03 -28.09
C ILE A 147 4.71 4.77 -27.04
N ALA A 148 4.84 4.17 -25.87
CA ALA A 148 5.57 4.75 -24.74
C ALA A 148 6.55 3.71 -24.19
N ASN A 149 7.69 4.20 -23.72
CA ASN A 149 8.76 3.36 -23.19
C ASN A 149 9.41 4.08 -22.00
N LYS A 150 9.28 3.52 -20.80
CA LYS A 150 9.91 4.04 -19.59
C LYS A 150 10.79 2.98 -18.96
N SER A 151 12.09 3.25 -18.91
CA SER A 151 13.08 2.44 -18.20
C SER A 151 13.28 2.94 -16.78
N PHE A 152 13.48 2.03 -15.85
CA PHE A 152 13.81 2.31 -14.46
C PHE A 152 14.84 1.30 -13.95
N TYR A 153 15.74 1.79 -13.11
CA TYR A 153 16.76 0.97 -12.47
C TYR A 153 16.24 0.54 -11.11
N LYS A 154 16.45 -0.73 -10.74
CA LYS A 154 15.95 -1.34 -9.50
C LYS A 154 14.40 -1.32 -9.45
N ALA A 155 13.77 -2.35 -9.97
CA ALA A 155 12.33 -2.57 -9.78
C ALA A 155 12.07 -4.06 -9.82
N ASP A 156 11.76 -4.61 -8.66
CA ASP A 156 11.49 -6.03 -8.47
C ASP A 156 10.04 -6.34 -8.83
N THR A 157 9.13 -5.44 -8.43
CA THR A 157 7.70 -5.52 -8.72
C THR A 157 7.18 -4.20 -9.29
N VAL A 158 6.18 -4.32 -10.17
CA VAL A 158 5.56 -3.20 -10.88
C VAL A 158 4.06 -3.41 -10.87
N GLN A 159 3.33 -2.44 -10.34
CA GLN A 159 1.88 -2.37 -10.44
C GLN A 159 1.51 -1.35 -11.50
N MET A 160 0.63 -1.74 -12.42
CA MET A 160 0.15 -0.91 -13.52
C MET A 160 -1.34 -0.65 -13.30
N LYS A 161 -1.74 0.63 -13.24
CA LYS A 161 -3.13 1.06 -13.08
C LYS A 161 -3.53 2.00 -14.22
N TRP A 162 -4.34 1.52 -15.13
CA TRP A 162 -4.92 2.33 -16.21
C TRP A 162 -5.98 3.28 -15.69
N ASP A 163 -6.10 4.45 -16.32
CA ASP A 163 -7.30 5.26 -16.17
C ASP A 163 -8.51 4.61 -16.87
N HIS A 164 -9.71 5.05 -16.52
CA HIS A 164 -10.96 4.48 -17.02
C HIS A 164 -11.18 4.67 -18.53
N GLU A 165 -10.54 5.67 -19.14
CA GLU A 165 -10.60 5.94 -20.58
C GLU A 165 -9.49 5.20 -21.37
N GLY A 166 -8.52 4.58 -20.68
CA GLY A 166 -7.37 3.93 -21.29
C GLY A 166 -6.34 4.90 -21.90
N LYS A 167 -6.31 6.17 -21.48
CA LYS A 167 -5.42 7.20 -22.07
C LYS A 167 -4.03 7.25 -21.43
N GLY A 168 -3.87 6.70 -20.24
CA GLY A 168 -2.63 6.64 -19.52
C GLY A 168 -2.67 5.61 -18.39
N VAL A 169 -1.48 5.30 -17.89
CA VAL A 169 -1.23 4.26 -16.90
C VAL A 169 -0.30 4.81 -15.82
N LEU A 170 -0.70 4.65 -14.57
CA LEU A 170 0.16 4.84 -13.41
C LEU A 170 0.96 3.57 -13.18
N VAL A 171 2.26 3.74 -13.00
CA VAL A 171 3.22 2.66 -12.81
C VAL A 171 3.91 2.86 -11.47
N LEU A 172 3.53 2.04 -10.50
CA LEU A 172 4.16 2.01 -9.19
C LEU A 172 5.23 0.93 -9.19
N THR A 173 6.50 1.35 -9.18
CA THR A 173 7.64 0.45 -9.10
C THR A 173 8.07 0.29 -7.65
N THR A 174 8.36 -0.94 -7.24
CA THR A 174 8.88 -1.26 -5.90
C THR A 174 10.19 -2.04 -6.00
N THR A 175 11.17 -1.65 -5.21
CA THR A 175 12.43 -2.39 -4.98
C THR A 175 12.41 -3.00 -3.58
N ASP A 176 12.92 -4.22 -3.42
CA ASP A 176 12.89 -4.94 -2.15
C ASP A 176 14.14 -4.69 -1.29
N VAL A 177 15.30 -4.45 -1.91
CA VAL A 177 16.56 -4.16 -1.18
C VAL A 177 17.27 -2.98 -1.84
N ASP A 178 17.31 -1.84 -1.14
CA ASP A 178 18.13 -0.73 -1.59
C ASP A 178 19.61 -0.99 -1.25
N LYS A 179 20.44 -1.07 -2.30
CA LYS A 179 21.89 -1.26 -2.20
C LYS A 179 22.63 -0.08 -1.54
N SER A 180 21.95 1.05 -1.29
CA SER A 180 22.52 2.20 -0.57
C SER A 180 22.62 1.98 0.95
N GLY A 181 21.88 1.02 1.51
CA GLY A 181 21.83 0.77 2.95
C GLY A 181 20.99 1.77 3.76
N GLU A 182 20.39 2.80 3.13
CA GLU A 182 19.54 3.78 3.84
C GLU A 182 18.13 3.25 4.13
N SER A 183 17.63 2.29 3.35
CA SER A 183 16.30 1.71 3.52
C SER A 183 16.34 0.18 3.46
N TYR A 184 16.27 -0.45 4.65
CA TYR A 184 16.23 -1.91 4.81
C TYR A 184 15.07 -2.62 4.10
N TYR A 185 14.09 -1.85 3.60
CA TYR A 185 12.86 -2.35 3.02
C TYR A 185 12.68 -1.88 1.57
N GLY A 186 13.68 -1.22 0.97
CA GLY A 186 13.66 -0.79 -0.43
C GLY A 186 12.75 0.41 -0.75
N GLU A 187 12.78 0.83 -2.01
CA GLU A 187 12.27 2.13 -2.49
C GLU A 187 11.04 1.96 -3.41
N GLN A 188 10.19 3.00 -3.45
CA GLN A 188 9.03 3.06 -4.33
C GLN A 188 9.05 4.35 -5.16
N HIS A 189 8.70 4.22 -6.44
CA HIS A 189 8.54 5.35 -7.34
C HIS A 189 7.23 5.23 -8.11
N LEU A 190 6.57 6.36 -8.31
CA LEU A 190 5.35 6.45 -9.08
C LEU A 190 5.64 7.19 -10.39
N TYR A 191 5.32 6.54 -11.50
CA TYR A 191 5.42 7.10 -12.85
C TYR A 191 4.05 7.17 -13.49
N TYR A 192 3.90 8.08 -14.44
CA TYR A 192 2.75 8.17 -15.31
C TYR A 192 3.19 8.08 -16.76
N LEU A 193 2.63 7.14 -17.52
CA LEU A 193 2.85 7.00 -18.95
C LEU A 193 1.53 7.23 -19.69
N THR A 194 1.60 7.86 -20.86
CA THR A 194 0.43 8.15 -21.70
C THR A 194 0.47 7.36 -23.00
N VAL A 195 -0.69 7.17 -23.62
CA VAL A 195 -0.80 6.63 -24.99
C VAL A 195 -0.34 7.61 -26.07
N LYS A 196 0.16 8.79 -25.69
CA LYS A 196 0.81 9.76 -26.59
C LYS A 196 2.33 9.60 -26.65
N GLY A 197 2.90 8.73 -25.82
CA GLY A 197 4.34 8.48 -25.73
C GLY A 197 5.04 9.23 -24.60
N ASP A 198 4.33 10.12 -23.89
CA ASP A 198 4.89 10.85 -22.76
C ASP A 198 5.02 9.95 -21.53
N GLY A 199 6.11 10.13 -20.76
CA GLY A 199 6.36 9.39 -19.53
C GLY A 199 7.09 10.21 -18.47
N SER A 200 6.40 10.59 -17.40
CA SER A 200 6.93 11.42 -16.31
C SER A 200 6.93 10.69 -14.97
N MET A 201 7.77 11.15 -14.04
CA MET A 201 7.73 10.71 -12.64
C MET A 201 6.83 11.67 -11.86
N VAL A 202 5.96 11.14 -10.99
CA VAL A 202 5.11 11.97 -10.15
C VAL A 202 5.97 12.56 -9.02
N PRO A 203 6.04 13.90 -8.88
CA PRO A 203 6.89 14.54 -7.89
C PRO A 203 6.27 14.43 -6.49
N LEU A 204 6.66 13.40 -5.75
CA LEU A 204 6.25 13.19 -4.36
C LEU A 204 7.18 13.98 -3.43
N ASP A 205 6.67 15.06 -2.85
CA ASP A 205 7.43 16.02 -2.02
C ASP A 205 7.73 15.56 -0.58
N LYS A 206 7.37 14.32 -0.24
CA LYS A 206 7.57 13.74 1.09
C LYS A 206 8.20 12.35 1.00
N LYS A 207 9.34 12.16 1.67
CA LYS A 207 10.06 10.88 1.72
C LYS A 207 9.21 9.81 2.42
N GLY A 208 9.15 8.62 1.83
CA GLY A 208 8.48 7.44 2.37
C GLY A 208 7.79 6.63 1.27
N PRO A 209 7.04 5.57 1.64
CA PRO A 209 6.36 4.72 0.68
C PRO A 209 5.14 5.41 0.08
N VAL A 210 4.58 4.79 -0.96
CA VAL A 210 3.27 5.08 -1.51
C VAL A 210 2.28 4.05 -0.97
N TYR A 211 1.30 4.48 -0.20
CA TYR A 211 0.30 3.60 0.42
C TYR A 211 -0.89 3.33 -0.49
N SER A 212 -1.33 4.33 -1.24
CA SER A 212 -2.48 4.23 -2.12
C SER A 212 -2.32 5.16 -3.31
N VAL A 213 -2.74 4.67 -4.47
CA VAL A 213 -2.79 5.39 -5.75
C VAL A 213 -4.14 5.07 -6.35
N GLU A 214 -4.97 6.08 -6.60
CA GLU A 214 -6.33 5.88 -7.09
C GLU A 214 -6.67 6.89 -8.18
N TRP A 215 -7.12 6.39 -9.33
CA TRP A 215 -7.61 7.22 -10.43
C TRP A 215 -8.99 7.78 -10.13
N SER A 216 -9.24 9.03 -10.52
CA SER A 216 -10.61 9.52 -10.61
C SER A 216 -11.36 8.74 -11.70
N PRO A 217 -12.65 8.39 -11.48
CA PRO A 217 -13.52 7.84 -12.52
C PRO A 217 -13.61 8.67 -13.79
N THR A 218 -13.38 9.99 -13.69
CA THR A 218 -13.37 10.93 -14.82
C THR A 218 -12.05 10.93 -15.61
N ALA A 219 -11.03 10.18 -15.19
CA ALA A 219 -9.70 10.11 -15.80
C ALA A 219 -8.93 11.45 -15.90
N THR A 220 -9.35 12.49 -15.18
CA THR A 220 -8.73 13.83 -15.21
C THR A 220 -7.66 14.04 -14.14
N GLU A 221 -7.76 13.32 -13.03
CA GLU A 221 -6.90 13.45 -11.86
C GLU A 221 -6.76 12.11 -11.13
N PHE A 222 -5.78 12.02 -10.25
CA PHE A 222 -5.57 10.85 -9.39
C PHE A 222 -5.13 11.29 -7.99
N CYS A 223 -5.53 10.51 -6.99
CA CYS A 223 -5.17 10.71 -5.60
C CYS A 223 -4.00 9.81 -5.22
N VAL A 224 -3.01 10.36 -4.52
CA VAL A 224 -1.86 9.60 -3.99
C VAL A 224 -1.73 9.85 -2.50
N ILE A 225 -1.58 8.77 -1.74
CA ILE A 225 -1.21 8.82 -0.32
C ILE A 225 0.23 8.31 -0.18
N TYR A 226 1.12 9.15 0.31
CA TYR A 226 2.55 8.86 0.34
C TYR A 226 3.30 9.52 1.50
N GLY A 227 4.54 9.08 1.69
CA GLY A 227 5.45 9.59 2.70
C GLY A 227 5.28 8.90 4.05
N PHE A 228 6.30 8.92 4.90
CA PHE A 228 6.25 8.28 6.21
C PHE A 228 5.10 8.82 7.07
N MET A 229 4.45 7.92 7.82
CA MET A 229 3.32 8.26 8.68
C MET A 229 3.69 9.33 9.73
N PRO A 230 2.82 10.33 10.00
CA PRO A 230 1.54 10.60 9.33
C PRO A 230 1.76 10.92 7.84
N SER A 231 1.05 10.28 6.93
CA SER A 231 1.25 10.40 5.48
C SER A 231 0.68 11.71 4.92
N LYS A 232 1.08 12.06 3.70
CA LYS A 232 0.48 13.14 2.92
C LYS A 232 -0.47 12.54 1.91
N ALA A 233 -1.65 13.14 1.75
CA ALA A 233 -2.59 12.80 0.69
C ALA A 233 -2.73 14.00 -0.25
N ALA A 234 -2.61 13.79 -1.56
CA ALA A 234 -2.65 14.85 -2.55
C ALA A 234 -3.27 14.41 -3.88
N LEU A 235 -3.84 15.37 -4.60
CA LEU A 235 -4.37 15.21 -5.96
C LEU A 235 -3.39 15.71 -7.00
N PHE A 236 -3.24 14.95 -8.07
CA PHE A 236 -2.42 15.30 -9.22
C PHE A 236 -3.24 15.23 -10.50
N ASN A 237 -2.96 16.12 -11.46
CA ASN A 237 -3.58 16.09 -12.79
C ASN A 237 -2.87 15.07 -13.70
N SER A 238 -3.40 14.86 -14.91
CA SER A 238 -2.75 14.02 -15.94
C SER A 238 -1.39 14.54 -16.44
N LYS A 239 -0.88 15.68 -15.94
CA LYS A 239 0.49 16.16 -16.20
C LYS A 239 1.43 15.92 -15.01
N CYS A 240 0.93 15.29 -13.94
CA CYS A 240 1.61 15.08 -12.68
C CYS A 240 1.85 16.37 -11.86
N ASP A 241 1.10 17.43 -12.13
CA ASP A 241 1.11 18.64 -11.31
C ASP A 241 0.18 18.48 -10.11
N LEU A 242 0.61 18.98 -8.95
CA LEU A 242 -0.20 19.03 -7.74
C LEU A 242 -1.40 19.97 -7.92
N ILE A 243 -2.62 19.43 -7.78
CA ILE A 243 -3.88 20.19 -7.83
C ILE A 243 -4.31 20.61 -6.42
N PHE A 244 -4.23 19.68 -5.47
CA PHE A 244 -4.75 19.88 -4.13
C PHE A 244 -3.99 19.04 -3.09
N ASP A 245 -3.81 19.59 -1.90
CA ASP A 245 -3.14 18.95 -0.77
C ASP A 245 -4.15 18.79 0.38
N PHE A 246 -4.47 17.55 0.74
CA PHE A 246 -5.37 17.24 1.85
C PHE A 246 -4.66 17.34 3.22
N GLY A 247 -3.39 17.74 3.24
CA GLY A 247 -2.56 17.84 4.42
C GLY A 247 -1.96 16.52 4.88
N ILE A 248 -1.29 16.59 6.03
CA ILE A 248 -0.55 15.49 6.63
C ILE A 248 -1.35 14.90 7.79
N THR A 249 -1.75 13.63 7.68
CA THR A 249 -2.53 12.91 8.70
C THR A 249 -2.27 11.40 8.59
N HIS A 250 -2.83 10.58 9.49
CA HIS A 250 -2.68 9.13 9.46
C HIS A 250 -3.66 8.48 8.46
N ARG A 251 -3.34 8.52 7.15
CA ARG A 251 -4.15 7.92 6.07
C ARG A 251 -3.35 6.89 5.28
N ASN A 252 -3.97 5.80 4.83
CA ASN A 252 -3.35 4.82 3.93
C ASN A 252 -4.28 4.34 2.81
N THR A 253 -5.54 4.77 2.82
CA THR A 253 -6.54 4.36 1.83
C THR A 253 -7.19 5.59 1.22
N ALA A 254 -7.22 5.67 -0.11
CA ALA A 254 -7.98 6.64 -0.88
C ALA A 254 -8.92 5.89 -1.84
N LEU A 255 -10.18 6.31 -1.92
CA LEU A 255 -11.17 5.77 -2.86
C LEU A 255 -12.04 6.88 -3.41
N TYR A 256 -12.27 6.88 -4.72
CA TYR A 256 -13.31 7.71 -5.33
C TYR A 256 -14.65 6.98 -5.31
N ASN A 257 -15.75 7.72 -5.15
CA ASN A 257 -17.06 7.15 -5.45
C ASN A 257 -17.20 6.93 -6.97
N LYS A 258 -18.17 6.11 -7.40
CA LYS A 258 -18.40 5.76 -8.82
C LYS A 258 -18.45 6.97 -9.78
N TYR A 259 -18.93 8.13 -9.32
CA TYR A 259 -19.11 9.34 -10.13
C TYR A 259 -17.93 10.31 -10.08
N GLY A 260 -16.94 10.07 -9.22
CA GLY A 260 -15.81 10.99 -9.00
C GLY A 260 -16.19 12.29 -8.26
N SER A 261 -17.40 12.40 -7.72
CA SER A 261 -17.86 13.58 -6.97
C SER A 261 -17.38 13.60 -5.52
N LEU A 262 -16.99 12.43 -4.98
CA LEU A 262 -16.53 12.27 -3.61
C LEU A 262 -15.20 11.54 -3.55
N ILE A 263 -14.34 11.98 -2.63
CA ILE A 263 -13.12 11.28 -2.24
C ILE A 263 -13.26 10.84 -0.79
N PHE A 264 -13.03 9.55 -0.56
CA PHE A 264 -12.89 8.96 0.75
C PHE A 264 -11.42 8.78 1.08
N LEU A 265 -11.00 9.30 2.22
CA LEU A 265 -9.66 9.11 2.76
C LEU A 265 -9.77 8.45 4.13
N ALA A 266 -9.01 7.39 4.36
CA ALA A 266 -9.04 6.67 5.62
C ALA A 266 -7.68 6.11 6.05
N GLY A 267 -7.57 5.83 7.35
CA GLY A 267 -6.44 5.15 7.96
C GLY A 267 -6.85 3.84 8.60
N PHE A 268 -6.62 2.72 7.91
CA PHE A 268 -7.03 1.37 8.31
C PHE A 268 -5.87 0.45 8.73
N GLY A 269 -6.19 -0.74 9.23
CA GLY A 269 -5.22 -1.70 9.78
C GLY A 269 -4.70 -1.25 11.15
N ASN A 270 -3.40 -0.98 11.27
CA ASN A 270 -2.79 -0.53 12.54
C ASN A 270 -3.00 0.97 12.84
N LEU A 271 -3.87 1.63 12.08
CA LEU A 271 -4.25 3.03 12.28
C LEU A 271 -5.61 3.09 12.98
N ARG A 272 -5.98 4.26 13.50
CA ARG A 272 -7.17 4.43 14.36
C ARG A 272 -8.53 4.26 13.65
N GLY A 273 -8.55 3.99 12.35
CA GLY A 273 -9.79 3.91 11.58
C GLY A 273 -10.42 5.26 11.26
N ASN A 274 -9.67 6.37 11.35
CA ASN A 274 -10.19 7.69 11.03
C ASN A 274 -10.57 7.76 9.55
N MET A 275 -11.76 8.27 9.28
CA MET A 275 -12.34 8.40 7.95
C MET A 275 -12.69 9.86 7.67
N GLU A 276 -12.47 10.29 6.44
CA GLU A 276 -12.80 11.62 5.96
C GLU A 276 -13.46 11.53 4.60
N PHE A 277 -14.50 12.33 4.43
CA PHE A 277 -15.27 12.40 3.20
C PHE A 277 -15.15 13.80 2.63
N TRP A 278 -14.63 13.89 1.41
CA TRP A 278 -14.35 15.15 0.74
C TRP A 278 -15.23 15.31 -0.50
N ASN A 279 -15.76 16.52 -0.70
CA ASN A 279 -16.31 16.91 -1.98
C ASN A 279 -15.15 17.11 -2.96
N ASN A 280 -15.17 16.35 -4.06
CA ASN A 280 -14.11 16.42 -5.03
C ASN A 280 -14.10 17.77 -5.76
N GLU A 281 -15.23 18.23 -6.30
CA GLU A 281 -15.29 19.48 -7.07
C GLU A 281 -14.91 20.71 -6.24
N LYS A 282 -15.45 20.81 -5.02
CA LYS A 282 -15.24 21.98 -4.15
C LYS A 282 -13.99 21.90 -3.28
N ARG A 283 -13.35 20.72 -3.22
CA ARG A 283 -12.20 20.44 -2.35
C ARG A 283 -12.48 20.74 -0.87
N THR A 284 -13.72 20.48 -0.43
CA THR A 284 -14.18 20.73 0.94
C THR A 284 -14.39 19.43 1.70
N LEU A 285 -14.05 19.41 2.99
CA LEU A 285 -14.36 18.30 3.88
C LEU A 285 -15.86 18.33 4.22
N ILE A 286 -16.57 17.26 3.87
CA ILE A 286 -18.01 17.09 4.13
C ILE A 286 -18.24 16.56 5.56
N GLY A 287 -17.44 15.57 5.96
CA GLY A 287 -17.66 14.88 7.22
C GLY A 287 -16.51 13.97 7.62
N LYS A 288 -16.52 13.56 8.88
CA LYS A 288 -15.56 12.64 9.47
C LYS A 288 -16.30 11.47 10.12
N GLY A 289 -15.68 10.30 10.12
CA GLY A 289 -16.15 9.13 10.85
C GLY A 289 -14.97 8.34 11.43
N GLN A 290 -15.26 7.30 12.21
CA GLN A 290 -14.22 6.41 12.73
C GLN A 290 -14.66 4.95 12.65
N ALA A 291 -14.01 4.18 11.79
CA ALA A 291 -14.21 2.75 11.60
C ALA A 291 -12.92 2.02 12.00
N SER A 292 -12.73 1.85 13.32
CA SER A 292 -11.60 1.12 13.89
C SER A 292 -11.54 -0.31 13.34
N ASP A 293 -10.32 -0.86 13.28
CA ASP A 293 -10.05 -2.27 12.96
C ASP A 293 -10.51 -2.75 11.57
N SER A 294 -11.01 -1.85 10.74
CA SER A 294 -11.45 -2.19 9.38
C SER A 294 -10.26 -2.63 8.52
N THR A 295 -10.45 -3.72 7.80
CA THR A 295 -9.46 -4.33 6.92
C THR A 295 -9.83 -4.19 5.45
N GLN A 296 -11.12 -3.98 5.16
CA GLN A 296 -11.71 -3.81 3.84
C GLN A 296 -12.64 -2.59 3.84
N CYS A 297 -12.70 -1.87 2.71
CA CYS A 297 -13.69 -0.83 2.49
C CYS A 297 -14.04 -0.71 1.00
N GLU A 298 -15.29 -0.36 0.70
CA GLU A 298 -15.78 -0.25 -0.68
C GLU A 298 -16.97 0.71 -0.76
N TRP A 299 -16.98 1.58 -1.78
CA TRP A 299 -18.14 2.41 -2.08
C TRP A 299 -19.29 1.57 -2.62
N SER A 300 -20.50 1.87 -2.16
CA SER A 300 -21.73 1.41 -2.80
C SER A 300 -21.84 1.98 -4.22
N HIS A 301 -22.50 1.23 -5.09
CA HIS A 301 -22.77 1.64 -6.47
C HIS A 301 -23.67 2.88 -6.59
N ASP A 302 -24.36 3.26 -5.50
CA ASP A 302 -25.11 4.53 -5.40
C ASP A 302 -24.22 5.77 -5.25
N GLY A 303 -22.93 5.59 -4.94
CA GLY A 303 -21.95 6.67 -4.79
C GLY A 303 -22.10 7.56 -3.55
N VAL A 304 -22.94 7.19 -2.57
CA VAL A 304 -23.17 7.94 -1.31
C VAL A 304 -22.99 7.11 -0.05
N HIS A 305 -22.98 5.79 -0.15
CA HIS A 305 -22.70 4.90 0.98
C HIS A 305 -21.35 4.21 0.83
N ILE A 306 -20.66 4.01 1.95
CA ILE A 306 -19.42 3.25 1.99
C ILE A 306 -19.53 2.11 3.00
N LEU A 307 -19.07 0.95 2.60
CA LEU A 307 -18.92 -0.22 3.44
C LEU A 307 -17.52 -0.21 4.07
N THR A 308 -17.43 -0.52 5.35
CA THR A 308 -16.18 -0.91 6.00
C THR A 308 -16.38 -2.24 6.68
N ALA A 309 -15.45 -3.18 6.50
CA ALA A 309 -15.54 -4.50 7.09
C ALA A 309 -14.24 -4.89 7.79
N THR A 310 -14.40 -5.66 8.86
CA THR A 310 -13.32 -6.32 9.59
C THR A 310 -13.38 -7.80 9.23
N THR A 311 -12.38 -8.27 8.48
CA THR A 311 -12.39 -9.60 7.86
C THR A 311 -11.22 -10.49 8.30
N ALA A 312 -11.52 -11.79 8.43
CA ALA A 312 -10.56 -12.86 8.58
C ALA A 312 -9.89 -13.19 7.23
N PRO A 313 -8.66 -13.71 7.22
CA PRO A 313 -7.83 -14.10 8.36
C PRO A 313 -7.01 -12.94 8.94
N ARG A 314 -7.08 -11.73 8.34
CA ARG A 314 -6.24 -10.59 8.72
C ARG A 314 -6.52 -10.13 10.16
N LEU A 315 -7.79 -10.02 10.53
CA LEU A 315 -8.23 -9.85 11.91
C LEU A 315 -9.33 -10.87 12.19
N ARG A 316 -9.15 -11.73 13.20
CA ARG A 316 -10.11 -12.79 13.56
C ARG A 316 -11.03 -12.43 14.73
N VAL A 317 -10.94 -11.20 15.21
CA VAL A 317 -11.71 -10.68 16.35
C VAL A 317 -12.48 -9.47 15.87
N GLY A 318 -13.73 -9.32 16.33
CA GLY A 318 -14.60 -8.20 15.93
C GLY A 318 -14.96 -8.23 14.45
N ASN A 319 -15.06 -9.42 13.84
CA ASN A 319 -15.49 -9.55 12.46
C ASN A 319 -16.90 -9.02 12.27
N GLY A 320 -17.16 -8.42 11.12
CA GLY A 320 -18.41 -7.73 10.86
C GLY A 320 -18.23 -6.62 9.83
N PHE A 321 -19.32 -5.91 9.56
CA PHE A 321 -19.32 -4.80 8.63
C PHE A 321 -20.21 -3.65 9.08
N LYS A 322 -19.88 -2.46 8.59
CA LYS A 322 -20.57 -1.20 8.86
C LYS A 322 -20.83 -0.48 7.55
N VAL A 323 -22.00 0.14 7.44
CA VAL A 323 -22.37 0.98 6.30
C VAL A 323 -22.49 2.41 6.79
N TRP A 324 -21.77 3.30 6.14
CA TRP A 324 -21.69 4.71 6.45
C TRP A 324 -22.22 5.52 5.30
N LYS A 325 -22.77 6.69 5.61
CA LYS A 325 -23.08 7.71 4.63
C LYS A 325 -21.86 8.58 4.36
N TYR A 326 -21.80 9.22 3.20
CA TYR A 326 -20.73 10.14 2.80
C TYR A 326 -20.51 11.37 3.71
N ASN A 327 -21.34 11.60 4.73
CA ASN A 327 -21.11 12.63 5.74
C ASN A 327 -20.46 12.08 7.03
N GLY A 328 -20.15 10.77 7.07
CA GLY A 328 -19.58 10.10 8.23
C GLY A 328 -20.59 9.47 9.18
N ASP A 329 -21.90 9.62 8.92
CA ASP A 329 -22.93 9.01 9.75
C ASP A 329 -22.96 7.49 9.56
N LEU A 330 -22.97 6.74 10.67
CA LEU A 330 -23.19 5.30 10.67
C LEU A 330 -24.68 5.02 10.42
N ILE A 331 -24.98 4.29 9.35
CA ILE A 331 -26.35 3.89 9.01
C ILE A 331 -26.67 2.50 9.56
N PHE A 332 -25.71 1.59 9.45
CA PHE A 332 -25.93 0.18 9.71
C PHE A 332 -24.66 -0.50 10.20
N GLU A 333 -24.81 -1.46 11.12
CA GLU A 333 -23.71 -2.25 11.66
C GLU A 333 -24.19 -3.67 11.95
N ILE A 334 -23.42 -4.65 11.50
CA ILE A 334 -23.57 -6.06 11.85
C ILE A 334 -22.20 -6.58 12.30
N GLY A 335 -22.16 -7.14 13.51
CA GLY A 335 -21.06 -8.00 13.96
C GLY A 335 -21.37 -9.47 13.69
N THR A 336 -20.34 -10.27 13.44
CA THR A 336 -20.47 -11.72 13.50
C THR A 336 -20.61 -12.17 14.95
N LYS A 337 -21.23 -13.33 15.19
CA LYS A 337 -21.27 -13.90 16.54
C LYS A 337 -19.88 -14.41 16.94
N ASP A 338 -19.67 -14.65 18.24
CA ASP A 338 -18.42 -15.21 18.72
C ASP A 338 -18.04 -16.49 17.94
N ARG A 339 -16.82 -16.52 17.40
CA ARG A 339 -16.23 -17.59 16.57
C ARG A 339 -16.75 -17.72 15.14
N GLU A 340 -17.62 -16.83 14.67
CA GLU A 340 -17.94 -16.72 13.25
C GLU A 340 -16.94 -15.78 12.55
N GLU A 341 -16.31 -16.26 11.49
CA GLU A 341 -15.33 -15.50 10.70
C GLU A 341 -16.01 -14.88 9.46
N LEU A 342 -15.88 -13.56 9.29
CA LEU A 342 -16.26 -12.89 8.05
C LEU A 342 -15.06 -12.85 7.11
N TRP A 343 -15.12 -13.53 5.97
CA TRP A 343 -14.00 -13.60 5.03
C TRP A 343 -14.01 -12.46 4.01
N GLU A 344 -15.20 -12.10 3.52
CA GLU A 344 -15.38 -11.05 2.52
C GLU A 344 -16.76 -10.42 2.67
N CYS A 345 -16.86 -9.13 2.36
CA CYS A 345 -18.12 -8.42 2.23
C CYS A 345 -18.02 -7.46 1.05
N SER A 346 -18.99 -7.51 0.13
CA SER A 346 -19.00 -6.70 -1.09
C SER A 346 -20.42 -6.25 -1.42
N TRP A 347 -20.51 -5.15 -2.18
CA TRP A 347 -21.80 -4.71 -2.71
C TRP A 347 -22.20 -5.53 -3.93
N LEU A 348 -23.49 -5.83 -4.05
CA LEU A 348 -24.02 -6.33 -5.32
C LEU A 348 -23.85 -5.22 -6.39
N PRO A 349 -23.27 -5.52 -7.56
CA PRO A 349 -23.18 -4.55 -8.64
C PRO A 349 -24.55 -4.05 -9.07
N ALA A 350 -24.68 -2.72 -9.19
CA ALA A 350 -25.88 -2.08 -9.70
C ALA A 350 -25.56 -1.25 -10.95
N ASN A 351 -26.42 -1.41 -11.96
CA ASN A 351 -26.38 -0.63 -13.20
C ASN A 351 -26.68 0.85 -12.94
N GLU A 352 -26.27 1.69 -13.89
CA GLU A 352 -26.31 3.16 -13.88
C GLU A 352 -27.43 3.76 -13.03
N LEU A 353 -27.08 4.11 -11.80
CA LEU A 353 -27.93 4.88 -10.91
C LEU A 353 -27.76 6.36 -11.29
N ILE A 354 -28.80 7.15 -11.06
CA ILE A 354 -28.72 8.60 -11.25
C ILE A 354 -27.67 9.14 -10.26
N PRO A 355 -26.69 9.95 -10.72
CA PRO A 355 -25.71 10.56 -9.83
C PRO A 355 -26.40 11.30 -8.68
N PRO A 356 -26.05 11.01 -7.42
CA PRO A 356 -26.71 11.58 -6.27
C PRO A 356 -26.32 13.05 -6.08
N VAL A 357 -27.26 13.86 -5.60
CA VAL A 357 -26.97 15.23 -5.19
C VAL A 357 -26.24 15.22 -3.84
N ILE A 358 -24.97 15.63 -3.85
CA ILE A 358 -24.16 15.75 -2.64
C ILE A 358 -24.51 17.04 -1.91
N LYS A 359 -24.91 16.91 -0.63
CA LYS A 359 -25.20 18.06 0.23
C LYS A 359 -23.95 18.47 0.98
N GLU A 360 -23.65 19.76 0.97
CA GLU A 360 -22.58 20.31 1.79
C GLU A 360 -22.98 20.37 3.27
N PRO A 361 -22.01 20.24 4.18
CA PRO A 361 -22.23 20.57 5.58
C PRO A 361 -22.57 22.07 5.70
N SER A 362 -23.41 22.41 6.68
CA SER A 362 -23.67 23.82 6.98
C SER A 362 -22.38 24.54 7.39
N ALA A 363 -22.32 25.86 7.22
CA ALA A 363 -21.14 26.65 7.60
C ALA A 363 -20.77 26.50 9.09
N ALA A 364 -21.75 26.23 9.96
CA ALA A 364 -21.52 25.96 11.38
C ALA A 364 -20.88 24.57 11.63
N ALA A 365 -21.35 23.53 10.92
CA ALA A 365 -20.79 22.19 11.01
C ALA A 365 -19.36 22.12 10.45
N SER A 366 -19.09 22.85 9.35
CA SER A 366 -17.77 22.93 8.71
C SER A 366 -16.68 23.44 9.67
N LYS A 367 -17.01 24.44 10.52
CA LYS A 367 -16.08 24.98 11.53
C LYS A 367 -15.77 24.01 12.67
N GLN A 368 -16.63 23.02 12.92
CA GLN A 368 -16.42 22.00 13.96
C GLN A 368 -15.62 20.79 13.45
N LEU A 369 -15.67 20.52 12.14
CA LEU A 369 -14.96 19.41 11.50
C LEU A 369 -13.44 19.65 11.37
N ILE A 370 -13.02 20.92 11.31
CA ILE A 370 -11.61 21.32 11.42
C ILE A 370 -11.24 21.23 12.90
N ASP A 371 -10.36 20.28 13.26
CA ASP A 371 -10.06 19.96 14.65
C ASP A 371 -9.71 21.22 15.46
N LYS A 372 -10.34 21.37 16.63
CA LYS A 372 -9.89 22.32 17.66
C LYS A 372 -8.41 22.03 17.94
N PRO A 373 -7.53 23.05 18.07
CA PRO A 373 -6.13 22.83 18.35
C PRO A 373 -5.98 21.96 19.59
N VAL A 374 -5.28 20.84 19.45
CA VAL A 374 -4.96 19.92 20.54
C VAL A 374 -4.27 20.74 21.62
N ALA A 375 -4.93 20.89 22.78
CA ALA A 375 -4.30 21.51 23.94
C ALA A 375 -3.01 20.74 24.23
N ALA A 376 -1.88 21.45 24.19
CA ALA A 376 -0.56 20.87 24.43
C ALA A 376 -0.60 19.99 25.69
N TYR A 377 -0.16 18.74 25.55
CA TYR A 377 -0.12 17.78 26.64
C TYR A 377 0.67 18.37 27.82
N VAL A 378 -0.01 18.60 28.94
CA VAL A 378 0.63 19.03 30.19
C VAL A 378 1.02 17.77 30.97
N PRO A 379 2.33 17.50 31.16
CA PRO A 379 2.79 16.34 31.91
C PRO A 379 2.17 16.31 33.32
N PRO A 380 1.91 15.12 33.89
CA PRO A 380 1.30 14.97 35.22
C PRO A 380 1.97 15.81 36.33
N SER A 381 3.28 16.06 36.20
CA SER A 381 4.09 16.84 37.15
C SER A 381 3.76 18.33 37.24
N LEU A 382 2.97 18.87 36.29
CA LEU A 382 2.62 20.31 36.21
C LEU A 382 1.13 20.58 36.45
N ARG A 383 0.33 19.55 36.73
CA ARG A 383 -1.10 19.71 37.02
C ARG A 383 -1.27 20.21 38.46
N GLY A 384 -1.58 21.49 38.64
CA GLY A 384 -1.96 22.08 39.95
C GLY A 384 -1.01 23.13 40.53
N LYS A 385 0.07 23.53 39.85
CA LYS A 385 0.87 24.69 40.29
C LYS A 385 0.33 25.97 39.67
N GLN A 386 -0.27 26.82 40.50
CA GLN A 386 -0.61 28.20 40.14
C GLN A 386 0.64 28.94 39.63
N PRO A 387 0.55 29.73 38.55
CA PRO A 387 1.68 30.50 38.05
C PRO A 387 2.04 31.60 39.05
N SER A 388 3.15 31.44 39.78
CA SER A 388 3.71 32.53 40.57
C SER A 388 4.28 33.60 39.65
N ARG A 389 3.78 34.82 39.82
CA ARG A 389 4.25 36.04 39.16
C ARG A 389 5.75 36.21 39.46
N PRO A 390 6.62 36.56 38.48
CA PRO A 390 8.04 36.69 38.74
C PRO A 390 8.28 37.92 39.63
N VAL A 391 8.67 37.67 40.88
CA VAL A 391 9.22 38.69 41.78
C VAL A 391 10.66 38.95 41.34
N LYS A 392 10.96 40.20 40.97
CA LYS A 392 12.33 40.70 40.82
C LYS A 392 13.04 40.48 42.16
N LYS A 393 14.18 39.78 42.14
CA LYS A 393 15.12 39.78 43.27
C LYS A 393 16.32 40.61 42.89
N ASP A 394 16.45 41.73 43.58
CA ASP A 394 17.63 42.57 43.64
C ASP A 394 18.80 41.82 44.29
N ILE A 395 19.98 42.28 43.92
CA ILE A 395 21.31 41.83 44.33
C ILE A 395 21.59 42.24 45.77
N ILE A 396 21.98 41.30 46.64
CA ILE A 396 22.95 41.52 47.74
C ILE A 396 23.77 40.23 47.95
N SER A 397 25.10 40.40 48.00
CA SER A 397 26.20 39.48 48.34
C SER A 397 26.29 39.22 49.86
N GLU A 398 26.72 38.06 50.37
CA GLU A 398 28.13 37.66 50.57
C GLU A 398 28.25 36.20 51.10
N ASP A 399 29.37 35.55 50.73
CA ASP A 399 30.24 34.55 51.42
C ASP A 399 29.68 33.37 52.25
N THR A 400 30.25 32.14 52.30
CA THR A 400 31.38 31.40 51.70
C THR A 400 31.05 29.89 51.94
N THR A 401 31.32 28.92 51.07
CA THR A 401 32.57 28.12 51.06
C THR A 401 32.57 27.06 49.91
N LYS A 402 33.57 27.18 49.04
CA LYS A 402 34.37 26.19 48.28
C LYS A 402 33.74 24.89 47.70
N ALA A 403 33.56 24.90 46.37
CA ALA A 403 34.17 23.93 45.43
C ALA A 403 34.27 24.57 44.02
N GLU A 404 35.40 24.38 43.33
CA GLU A 404 35.79 25.09 42.10
C GLU A 404 34.98 24.73 40.82
N PRO A 405 34.93 25.64 39.82
CA PRO A 405 33.86 25.69 38.83
C PRO A 405 34.29 25.26 37.41
N LEU A 406 33.43 24.52 36.70
CA LEU A 406 33.46 24.51 35.23
C LEU A 406 32.96 25.87 34.72
N SER A 407 33.66 26.48 33.75
CA SER A 407 33.30 27.81 33.24
C SER A 407 31.86 27.86 32.74
N LYS A 408 31.17 29.00 32.96
CA LYS A 408 29.76 29.21 32.54
C LYS A 408 29.54 28.98 31.03
N SER A 409 30.58 29.10 30.21
CA SER A 409 30.56 28.78 28.77
C SER A 409 30.66 27.27 28.48
N ALA A 410 31.45 26.52 29.25
CA ALA A 410 31.57 25.06 29.12
C ALA A 410 30.28 24.32 29.52
N ALA A 411 29.61 24.74 30.59
CA ALA A 411 28.33 24.15 31.01
C ALA A 411 27.20 24.39 30.00
N LYS A 412 27.17 25.58 29.36
CA LYS A 412 26.18 25.93 28.33
C LYS A 412 26.43 25.16 27.03
N ASN A 413 27.69 24.94 26.65
CA ASN A 413 28.06 24.13 25.48
C ASN A 413 27.86 22.62 25.70
N LYS A 414 28.09 22.12 26.92
CA LYS A 414 27.79 20.72 27.29
C LYS A 414 26.29 20.45 27.21
N LYS A 415 25.46 21.33 27.80
CA LYS A 415 23.99 21.22 27.73
C LYS A 415 23.45 21.38 26.31
N LYS A 416 24.09 22.20 25.46
CA LYS A 416 23.76 22.32 24.02
C LYS A 416 24.15 21.07 23.22
N ARG A 417 25.31 20.46 23.51
CA ARG A 417 25.75 19.20 22.89
C ARG A 417 24.90 18.01 23.34
N GLU A 418 24.50 17.95 24.61
CA GLU A 418 23.59 16.93 25.14
C GLU A 418 22.19 17.09 24.53
N ALA A 419 21.66 18.31 24.43
CA ALA A 419 20.39 18.57 23.75
C ALA A 419 20.45 18.28 22.23
N GLN A 420 21.60 18.49 21.58
CA GLN A 420 21.82 18.10 20.18
C GLN A 420 21.97 16.60 19.99
N LYS A 421 22.58 15.88 20.96
CA LYS A 421 22.65 14.41 20.97
C LYS A 421 21.27 13.80 21.19
N HIS A 422 20.51 14.24 22.20
CA HIS A 422 19.13 13.80 22.40
C HIS A 422 18.24 14.08 21.18
N LYS A 423 18.35 15.26 20.54
CA LYS A 423 17.63 15.53 19.27
C LYS A 423 18.05 14.65 18.10
N LYS A 424 19.27 14.10 18.10
CA LYS A 424 19.79 13.22 17.04
C LYS A 424 19.39 11.77 17.30
N ASP A 425 19.38 11.35 18.57
CA ASP A 425 18.92 10.04 19.01
C ASP A 425 17.38 9.90 18.91
N ASP A 426 16.62 10.94 19.25
CA ASP A 426 15.16 11.00 19.05
C ASP A 426 14.79 10.91 17.57
N LYS A 427 15.48 11.68 16.70
CA LYS A 427 15.26 11.62 15.24
C LYS A 427 15.55 10.24 14.65
N THR A 428 16.54 9.53 15.19
CA THR A 428 16.90 8.19 14.71
C THR A 428 15.85 7.17 15.15
N THR A 429 15.28 7.33 16.36
CA THR A 429 14.23 6.46 16.89
C THR A 429 12.90 6.68 16.15
N GLU A 430 12.48 7.93 15.97
CA GLU A 430 11.26 8.28 15.20
C GLU A 430 11.33 7.75 13.76
N GLN A 431 12.50 7.85 13.12
CA GLN A 431 12.70 7.35 11.76
C GLN A 431 12.58 5.82 11.69
N LEU A 432 13.11 5.08 12.68
CA LEU A 432 12.99 3.62 12.74
C LEU A 432 11.54 3.17 12.97
N GLU A 433 10.79 3.85 13.84
CA GLU A 433 9.37 3.57 14.09
C GLU A 433 8.50 3.86 12.86
N ALA A 434 8.79 4.96 12.15
CA ALA A 434 8.10 5.32 10.92
C ALA A 434 8.32 4.28 9.81
N ILE A 435 9.55 3.76 9.70
CA ILE A 435 9.89 2.66 8.77
C ILE A 435 9.16 1.38 9.16
N ALA A 436 9.15 1.00 10.43
CA ALA A 436 8.46 -0.20 10.91
C ALA A 436 6.95 -0.14 10.62
N THR A 437 6.34 1.02 10.88
CA THR A 437 4.91 1.26 10.60
C THR A 437 4.60 1.19 9.11
N ALA A 438 5.45 1.79 8.27
CA ALA A 438 5.34 1.74 6.81
C ALA A 438 5.37 0.29 6.28
N SER A 439 6.28 -0.54 6.78
CA SER A 439 6.40 -1.94 6.38
C SER A 439 5.16 -2.76 6.74
N TYR A 440 4.60 -2.58 7.95
CA TYR A 440 3.37 -3.28 8.34
C TYR A 440 2.18 -2.91 7.43
N ILE A 441 2.01 -1.62 7.13
CA ILE A 441 0.85 -1.12 6.36
C ILE A 441 0.92 -1.53 4.89
N THR A 442 2.10 -1.47 4.28
CA THR A 442 2.30 -1.85 2.86
C THR A 442 2.19 -3.35 2.61
N GLY A 443 1.83 -4.15 3.62
CA GLY A 443 1.75 -5.59 3.50
C GLY A 443 3.12 -6.26 3.33
N ARG A 444 4.21 -5.53 3.60
CA ARG A 444 5.57 -6.08 3.77
C ARG A 444 5.68 -6.81 5.11
N SER A 445 4.79 -7.78 5.27
CA SER A 445 4.96 -8.89 6.19
C SER A 445 6.21 -9.63 5.72
N GLN A 446 7.06 -10.00 6.66
CA GLN A 446 8.06 -11.03 6.44
C GLN A 446 7.40 -12.17 5.67
N GLU A 447 8.00 -12.58 4.55
CA GLU A 447 7.70 -13.85 3.91
C GLU A 447 7.43 -14.89 5.00
N SER A 448 6.24 -15.49 4.92
CA SER A 448 5.89 -16.80 5.44
C SER A 448 6.94 -17.40 6.38
N SER A 449 6.79 -17.14 7.68
CA SER A 449 7.53 -17.86 8.73
C SER A 449 7.10 -19.34 8.85
N SER A 450 6.33 -19.85 7.88
CA SER A 450 5.82 -21.21 7.81
C SER A 450 6.72 -22.19 7.05
N THR A 451 7.89 -21.76 6.56
CA THR A 451 8.89 -22.64 5.92
C THR A 451 10.28 -22.55 6.52
N LEU A 452 10.48 -21.75 7.58
CA LEU A 452 11.76 -21.64 8.27
C LEU A 452 11.74 -22.47 9.54
N ASN A 453 12.74 -23.34 9.70
CA ASN A 453 12.89 -24.16 10.90
C ASN A 453 13.20 -23.24 12.11
N ASP A 454 12.88 -23.67 13.34
CA ASP A 454 13.01 -22.80 14.52
C ASP A 454 14.45 -22.31 14.75
N ASN A 455 15.45 -23.09 14.30
CA ASN A 455 16.87 -22.70 14.28
C ASN A 455 17.12 -21.48 13.37
N GLU A 456 16.53 -21.41 12.19
CA GLU A 456 16.75 -20.32 11.24
C GLU A 456 16.13 -19.00 11.73
N LYS A 457 14.98 -19.08 12.41
CA LYS A 457 14.37 -17.92 13.09
C LYS A 457 15.27 -17.39 14.21
N ARG A 458 15.87 -18.30 14.98
CA ARG A 458 16.80 -17.97 16.07
C ARG A 458 18.12 -17.38 15.55
N ILE A 459 18.68 -17.94 14.48
CA ILE A 459 19.87 -17.38 13.79
C ILE A 459 19.58 -15.96 13.28
N LYS A 460 18.41 -15.71 12.67
CA LYS A 460 18.02 -14.37 12.21
C LYS A 460 17.93 -13.37 13.37
N ALA A 461 17.40 -13.78 14.52
CA ALA A 461 17.34 -12.94 15.72
C ALA A 461 18.73 -12.63 16.31
N LEU A 462 19.62 -13.62 16.35
CA LEU A 462 21.00 -13.45 16.83
C LEU A 462 21.83 -12.55 15.89
N ARG A 463 21.70 -12.72 14.56
CA ARG A 463 22.33 -11.84 13.56
C ARG A 463 21.82 -10.40 13.62
N LYS A 464 20.60 -10.17 14.11
CA LYS A 464 20.07 -8.82 14.39
C LYS A 464 20.74 -8.19 15.62
N LYS A 465 20.97 -8.97 16.68
CA LYS A 465 21.72 -8.51 17.87
C LYS A 465 23.18 -8.20 17.54
N LEU A 466 23.82 -9.03 16.71
CA LEU A 466 25.21 -8.81 16.29
C LEU A 466 25.38 -7.47 15.53
N ARG A 467 24.45 -7.15 14.62
CA ARG A 467 24.46 -5.85 13.91
C ARG A 467 24.25 -4.64 14.83
N GLN A 468 23.49 -4.79 15.92
CA GLN A 468 23.37 -3.73 16.93
C GLN A 468 24.69 -3.52 17.68
N ILE A 469 25.44 -4.60 17.92
CA ILE A 469 26.78 -4.53 18.54
C ILE A 469 27.78 -3.86 17.58
N ASP A 470 27.75 -4.17 16.28
CA ASP A 470 28.60 -3.52 15.27
C ASP A 470 28.39 -2.01 15.21
N LEU A 471 27.13 -1.57 15.28
CA LEU A 471 26.78 -0.15 15.33
C LEU A 471 27.31 0.53 16.61
N LEU A 472 27.28 -0.17 17.75
CA LEU A 472 27.87 0.31 19.00
C LEU A 472 29.40 0.40 18.91
N LYS A 473 30.07 -0.54 18.23
CA LYS A 473 31.52 -0.49 17.99
C LYS A 473 31.91 0.70 17.10
N GLU A 474 31.12 0.98 16.08
CA GLU A 474 31.35 2.13 15.20
C GLU A 474 31.21 3.45 15.98
N GLN A 475 30.22 3.55 16.86
CA GLN A 475 30.06 4.69 17.77
C GLN A 475 31.24 4.85 18.74
N VAL A 476 31.85 3.76 19.22
CA VAL A 476 33.08 3.80 20.04
C VAL A 476 34.26 4.28 19.22
N LYS A 477 34.41 3.82 17.96
CA LYS A 477 35.45 4.30 17.03
C LYS A 477 35.30 5.79 16.72
N GLU A 478 34.09 6.31 16.69
CA GLU A 478 33.79 7.74 16.56
C GLU A 478 34.02 8.54 17.87
N GLY A 479 34.51 7.92 18.94
CA GLY A 479 34.84 8.58 20.20
C GLY A 479 33.64 8.92 21.09
N LYS A 480 32.49 8.25 20.91
CA LYS A 480 31.32 8.41 21.80
C LYS A 480 31.48 7.54 23.05
N THR A 481 31.16 8.12 24.20
CA THR A 481 31.11 7.41 25.49
C THR A 481 29.82 6.59 25.58
N LEU A 482 29.94 5.28 25.74
CA LEU A 482 28.81 4.37 25.88
C LEU A 482 28.31 4.28 27.33
N GLU A 483 27.02 4.04 27.51
CA GLU A 483 26.41 3.75 28.82
C GLU A 483 26.74 2.31 29.28
N ALA A 484 26.66 2.04 30.59
CA ALA A 484 27.01 0.74 31.16
C ALA A 484 26.25 -0.44 30.50
N ASN A 485 24.97 -0.25 30.20
CA ASN A 485 24.13 -1.26 29.52
C ASN A 485 24.56 -1.53 28.07
N GLN A 486 25.21 -0.57 27.39
CA GLN A 486 25.73 -0.74 26.03
C GLN A 486 27.10 -1.43 26.03
N LEU A 487 27.92 -1.17 27.06
CA LEU A 487 29.18 -1.89 27.29
C LEU A 487 28.93 -3.37 27.63
N GLU A 488 27.88 -3.69 28.36
CA GLU A 488 27.47 -5.09 28.60
C GLU A 488 27.04 -5.79 27.32
N LYS A 489 26.29 -5.12 26.43
CA LYS A 489 25.93 -5.67 25.12
C LYS A 489 27.15 -5.96 24.24
N LEU A 490 28.17 -5.11 24.27
CA LEU A 490 29.44 -5.36 23.57
C LEU A 490 30.14 -6.63 24.08
N LYS A 491 30.06 -6.92 25.38
CA LYS A 491 30.66 -8.14 25.96
C LYS A 491 29.94 -9.43 25.52
N THR A 492 28.66 -9.34 25.11
CA THR A 492 27.89 -10.51 24.65
C THR A 492 28.20 -10.94 23.22
N GLU A 493 29.04 -10.20 22.50
CA GLU A 493 29.35 -10.47 21.09
C GLU A 493 29.90 -11.88 20.84
N SER A 494 30.94 -12.29 21.58
CA SER A 494 31.58 -13.59 21.38
C SER A 494 30.59 -14.74 21.61
N SER A 495 29.74 -14.61 22.63
CA SER A 495 28.69 -15.59 22.94
C SER A 495 27.61 -15.68 21.85
N ILE A 496 27.24 -14.55 21.25
CA ILE A 496 26.27 -14.52 20.14
C ILE A 496 26.86 -15.16 18.86
N ILE A 497 28.15 -14.95 18.59
CA ILE A 497 28.83 -15.57 17.45
C ILE A 497 28.94 -17.09 17.63
N GLU A 498 29.26 -17.56 18.84
CA GLU A 498 29.28 -18.98 19.18
C GLU A 498 27.88 -19.61 19.06
N GLU A 499 26.84 -18.97 19.59
CA GLU A 499 25.45 -19.48 19.48
C GLU A 499 24.98 -19.54 18.01
N ILE A 500 25.38 -18.59 17.16
CA ILE A 500 25.09 -18.67 15.71
C ILE A 500 25.81 -19.87 15.07
N LYS A 501 27.09 -20.09 15.36
CA LYS A 501 27.86 -21.20 14.80
C LYS A 501 27.28 -22.56 15.22
N GLU A 502 26.90 -22.72 16.48
CA GLU A 502 26.27 -23.94 16.97
C GLU A 502 24.91 -24.22 16.32
N LEU A 503 24.13 -23.17 16.04
CA LEU A 503 22.84 -23.29 15.37
C LEU A 503 22.97 -23.51 13.85
N GLU A 504 24.08 -23.12 13.23
CA GLU A 504 24.37 -23.39 11.81
C GLU A 504 24.90 -24.82 11.56
N LEU A 505 25.41 -25.47 12.60
CA LEU A 505 25.88 -26.87 12.58
C LEU A 505 24.76 -27.90 12.82
N LYS A 506 23.56 -27.46 13.19
CA LYS A 506 22.38 -28.28 13.49
C LYS A 506 21.26 -28.06 12.48
#